data_AF-A0AAP9H4F8-F1
#
_entry.id   AF-A0AAP9H4F8-F1
#
_cell.length_a   1.000
_cell.length_b   1.000
_cell.length_c   1.000
_cell.angle_alpha   90.00
_cell.angle_beta   90.00
_cell.angle_gamma   90.00
#
_symmetry.space_group_name_H-M   'P 1'
#
loop_
_entity.id
_entity.type
_entity.pdbx_description
1 polymer ?
#
loop_
_entity_poly.entity_id
_entity_poly.type
_entity_poly.pdbx_seq_one_letter_code
_entity_poly.pdbx_strand_id
1 'polypeptide(L)'
;MFHPGEQRAQQLAGFSQVRAAIYDQMPLQHQMFFAQLPYLLLAQRDSQGWPLAHLLMAEPGFIQPLDEHYLAISTHALQRAALLQPLAEGDALAILGIDFATRRRNRASGEVAAIGPEHLVMRIHESFGNCPQYIHQYPWHFPAEQQVEIAQATSLSVEDRQHLSHSQTFFIASGSPSGSMDISHRGGPAGFLRWHDSGLLSFDDFPGNRYMNTLGNLLLDARCALLIPDWQLGTALHLQGEMTIDWAASNAEGKVIRRLWFTPQQVMRLGVGACWQADTAA
;
A
#
# COMPACT_ATOMS: atom_id res chain seq x y z
N MET A 1 6.47 -19.29 4.17
CA MET A 1 6.63 -20.07 2.91
C MET A 1 5.96 -19.27 1.81
N PHE A 2 6.53 -19.14 0.61
CA PHE A 2 5.89 -18.33 -0.44
C PHE A 2 4.54 -18.89 -0.89
N HIS A 3 3.58 -18.00 -1.10
CA HIS A 3 2.26 -18.30 -1.64
C HIS A 3 2.38 -18.83 -3.10
N PRO A 4 1.50 -19.74 -3.59
CA PRO A 4 1.55 -20.26 -4.97
C PRO A 4 1.66 -19.19 -6.07
N GLY A 5 0.98 -18.06 -5.92
CA GLY A 5 1.08 -16.92 -6.83
C GLY A 5 2.48 -16.31 -6.86
N GLU A 6 3.14 -16.19 -5.71
CA GLU A 6 4.50 -15.66 -5.60
C GLU A 6 5.50 -16.62 -6.24
N GLN A 7 5.36 -17.93 -6.01
CA GLN A 7 6.19 -18.93 -6.66
C GLN A 7 6.05 -18.88 -8.18
N ARG A 8 4.81 -18.74 -8.70
CA ARG A 8 4.55 -18.56 -10.13
C ARG A 8 5.18 -17.27 -10.66
N ALA A 9 5.04 -16.15 -9.94
CA ALA A 9 5.65 -14.89 -10.31
C ALA A 9 7.18 -14.95 -10.32
N GLN A 10 7.79 -15.66 -9.37
CA GLN A 10 9.23 -15.90 -9.33
C GLN A 10 9.69 -16.74 -10.53
N GLN A 11 8.95 -17.78 -10.90
CA GLN A 11 9.22 -18.60 -12.09
C GLN A 11 9.13 -17.77 -13.38
N LEU A 12 8.08 -16.96 -13.56
CA LEU A 12 7.91 -16.08 -14.72
C LEU A 12 9.02 -15.02 -14.80
N ALA A 13 9.53 -14.56 -13.66
CA ALA A 13 10.68 -13.65 -13.60
C ALA A 13 12.04 -14.35 -13.82
N GLY A 14 12.07 -15.68 -13.97
CA GLY A 14 13.30 -16.45 -14.10
C GLY A 14 14.13 -16.53 -12.81
N PHE A 15 13.53 -16.31 -11.65
CA PHE A 15 14.21 -16.40 -10.37
C PHE A 15 14.27 -17.86 -9.88
N SER A 16 15.46 -18.30 -9.47
CA SER A 16 15.67 -19.59 -8.82
C SER A 16 16.05 -19.39 -7.35
N GLN A 17 15.51 -20.23 -6.47
CA GLN A 17 15.84 -20.28 -5.03
C GLN A 17 15.80 -18.93 -4.32
N VAL A 18 14.65 -18.24 -4.36
CA VAL A 18 14.46 -17.03 -3.56
C VAL A 18 14.47 -17.41 -2.07
N ARG A 19 15.36 -16.81 -1.29
CA ARG A 19 15.34 -16.92 0.17
C ARG A 19 14.58 -15.73 0.73
N ALA A 20 13.62 -16.01 1.62
CA ALA A 20 12.83 -15.00 2.28
C ALA A 20 13.20 -14.93 3.76
N ALA A 21 13.45 -13.72 4.24
CA ALA A 21 13.34 -13.36 5.65
C ALA A 21 11.90 -12.90 5.91
N ILE A 22 10.96 -13.85 5.81
CA ILE A 22 9.55 -13.67 6.18
C ILE A 22 9.34 -14.47 7.45
N TYR A 23 8.91 -13.79 8.50
CA TYR A 23 8.70 -14.35 9.83
C TYR A 23 7.22 -14.58 10.04
N ASP A 24 6.85 -15.69 10.68
CA ASP A 24 5.48 -16.02 11.11
C ASP A 24 5.04 -15.28 12.38
N GLN A 25 5.95 -14.49 12.93
CA GLN A 25 5.79 -13.63 14.10
C GLN A 25 6.51 -12.30 13.84
N MET A 26 6.09 -11.22 14.49
CA MET A 26 6.70 -9.91 14.39
C MET A 26 7.95 -9.82 15.28
N PRO A 27 9.18 -9.77 14.71
CA PRO A 27 10.38 -9.63 15.52
C PRO A 27 10.37 -8.33 16.32
N LEU A 28 11.06 -8.29 17.47
CA LEU A 28 11.11 -7.12 18.35
C LEU A 28 11.48 -5.83 17.61
N GLN A 29 12.42 -5.89 16.67
CA GLN A 29 12.81 -4.73 15.86
C GLN A 29 11.64 -4.18 15.01
N HIS A 30 10.74 -5.05 14.54
CA HIS A 30 9.54 -4.64 13.81
C HIS A 30 8.51 -4.06 14.76
N GLN A 31 8.30 -4.68 15.92
CA GLN A 31 7.40 -4.17 16.96
C GLN A 31 7.77 -2.73 17.34
N MET A 32 9.03 -2.50 17.73
CA MET A 32 9.54 -1.16 18.07
C MET A 32 9.36 -0.15 16.93
N PHE A 33 9.55 -0.60 15.68
CA PHE A 33 9.37 0.26 14.52
C PHE A 33 7.91 0.61 14.26
N PHE A 34 6.97 -0.32 14.41
CA PHE A 34 5.56 0.02 14.24
C PHE A 34 5.09 0.97 15.35
N ALA A 35 5.53 0.76 16.59
CA ALA A 35 5.11 1.56 17.74
C ALA A 35 5.49 3.06 17.64
N GLN A 36 6.58 3.38 16.94
CA GLN A 36 7.06 4.76 16.81
C GLN A 36 6.42 5.54 15.65
N LEU A 37 5.64 4.88 14.78
CA LEU A 37 5.14 5.52 13.57
C LEU A 37 3.96 6.46 13.87
N PRO A 38 3.91 7.64 13.23
CA PRO A 38 2.77 8.55 13.28
C PRO A 38 1.75 8.32 12.15
N TYR A 39 2.01 7.35 11.28
CA TYR A 39 1.11 6.94 10.21
C TYR A 39 1.30 5.48 9.83
N LEU A 40 0.23 4.86 9.33
CA LEU A 40 0.22 3.46 8.93
C LEU A 40 -0.58 3.27 7.66
N LEU A 41 -0.03 2.53 6.71
CA LEU A 41 -0.81 2.09 5.55
C LEU A 41 -1.52 0.80 5.92
N LEU A 42 -2.82 0.72 5.66
CA LEU A 42 -3.65 -0.45 5.91
C LEU A 42 -4.39 -0.84 4.63
N ALA A 43 -4.40 -2.13 4.30
CA ALA A 43 -5.24 -2.70 3.27
C ALA A 43 -6.28 -3.63 3.85
N GLN A 44 -7.49 -3.51 3.33
CA GLN A 44 -8.62 -4.40 3.57
C GLN A 44 -9.29 -4.76 2.25
N ARG A 45 -10.27 -5.67 2.29
CA ARG A 45 -11.26 -5.81 1.21
C ARG A 45 -12.55 -5.11 1.60
N ASP A 46 -13.27 -4.60 0.61
CA ASP A 46 -14.66 -4.21 0.80
C ASP A 46 -15.63 -5.39 0.71
N SER A 47 -16.90 -5.13 0.97
CA SER A 47 -17.99 -6.12 0.85
C SER A 47 -18.18 -6.73 -0.55
N GLN A 48 -17.62 -6.12 -1.59
CA GLN A 48 -17.62 -6.64 -2.97
C GLN A 48 -16.31 -7.40 -3.29
N GLY A 49 -15.40 -7.50 -2.32
CA GLY A 49 -14.11 -8.16 -2.44
C GLY A 49 -13.02 -7.33 -3.11
N TRP A 50 -13.27 -6.04 -3.42
CA TRP A 50 -12.24 -5.15 -3.95
C TRP A 50 -11.27 -4.73 -2.85
N PRO A 51 -9.96 -4.73 -3.12
CA PRO A 51 -9.00 -4.12 -2.20
C PRO A 51 -9.28 -2.63 -1.99
N LEU A 52 -9.00 -2.17 -0.78
CA LEU A 52 -8.97 -0.77 -0.38
C LEU A 52 -7.65 -0.49 0.34
N ALA A 53 -6.97 0.60 -0.02
CA ALA A 53 -5.81 1.11 0.69
C ALA A 53 -6.19 2.36 1.52
N HIS A 54 -5.66 2.42 2.74
CA HIS A 54 -5.90 3.51 3.70
C HIS A 54 -4.58 4.03 4.23
N LEU A 55 -4.50 5.34 4.47
CA LEU A 55 -3.43 5.96 5.23
C LEU A 55 -4.00 6.44 6.56
N LEU A 56 -3.68 5.72 7.63
CA LEU A 56 -4.03 6.09 9.00
C LEU A 56 -3.00 7.09 9.53
N MET A 57 -3.46 8.09 10.26
CA MET A 57 -2.63 9.12 10.86
C MET A 57 -3.08 9.37 12.30
N ALA A 58 -2.15 9.30 13.24
CA ALA A 58 -2.37 9.63 14.65
C ALA A 58 -1.02 9.74 15.37
N GLU A 59 -1.02 10.36 16.55
CA GLU A 59 0.18 10.48 17.37
C GLU A 59 0.81 9.11 17.68
N PRO A 60 2.15 9.00 17.75
CA PRO A 60 2.83 7.76 18.10
C PRO A 60 2.23 7.10 19.35
N GLY A 61 2.11 5.78 19.31
CA GLY A 61 1.36 5.00 20.30
C GLY A 61 -0.06 4.61 19.86
N PHE A 62 -0.56 5.07 18.71
CA PHE A 62 -1.80 4.53 18.13
C PHE A 62 -1.65 3.12 17.54
N ILE A 63 -0.40 2.70 17.32
CA ILE A 63 -0.01 1.35 16.92
C ILE A 63 0.75 0.74 18.10
N GLN A 64 0.23 -0.34 18.68
CA GLN A 64 0.79 -0.93 19.90
C GLN A 64 1.00 -2.43 19.68
N PRO A 65 2.23 -2.89 19.42
CA PRO A 65 2.54 -4.31 19.52
C PRO A 65 2.21 -4.79 20.93
N LEU A 66 1.36 -5.81 21.05
CA LEU A 66 1.01 -6.44 22.31
C LEU A 66 2.04 -7.53 22.65
N ASP A 67 2.43 -8.30 21.63
CA ASP A 67 3.52 -9.28 21.63
C ASP A 67 3.97 -9.55 20.18
N GLU A 68 4.73 -10.62 19.94
CA GLU A 68 5.17 -11.02 18.60
C GLU A 68 4.05 -11.52 17.66
N HIS A 69 2.88 -11.87 18.18
CA HIS A 69 1.75 -12.38 17.40
C HIS A 69 0.60 -11.40 17.27
N TYR A 70 0.52 -10.36 18.10
CA TYR A 70 -0.60 -9.44 18.15
C TYR A 70 -0.16 -7.98 18.15
N LEU A 71 -0.85 -7.18 17.35
CA LEU A 71 -0.68 -5.73 17.27
C LEU A 71 -2.03 -5.05 17.39
N ALA A 72 -2.15 -4.06 18.27
CA ALA A 72 -3.32 -3.22 18.43
C ALA A 72 -3.21 -1.93 17.59
N ILE A 73 -4.30 -1.54 16.94
CA ILE A 73 -4.45 -0.30 16.19
C ILE A 73 -5.61 0.48 16.80
N SER A 74 -5.40 1.76 17.10
CA SER A 74 -6.44 2.64 17.64
C SER A 74 -7.69 2.68 16.75
N THR A 75 -8.86 2.44 17.33
CA THR A 75 -10.15 2.58 16.64
C THR A 75 -10.41 4.02 16.21
N HIS A 76 -9.97 5.00 17.00
CA HIS A 76 -10.06 6.41 16.64
C HIS A 76 -9.28 6.71 15.35
N ALA A 77 -8.08 6.15 15.19
CA ALA A 77 -7.31 6.29 13.95
C ALA A 77 -8.01 5.61 12.75
N LEU A 78 -8.61 4.45 12.98
CA LEU A 78 -9.39 3.72 11.97
C LEU A 78 -10.64 4.50 11.53
N GLN A 79 -11.39 5.09 12.46
CA GLN A 79 -12.60 5.88 12.18
C GLN A 79 -12.34 7.11 11.31
N ARG A 80 -11.11 7.60 11.28
CA ARG A 80 -10.69 8.74 10.45
C ARG A 80 -10.33 8.36 9.03
N ALA A 81 -10.15 7.08 8.73
CA ALA A 81 -9.90 6.62 7.38
C ALA A 81 -11.20 6.65 6.56
N ALA A 82 -11.30 7.63 5.67
CA ALA A 82 -12.53 7.99 4.96
C ALA A 82 -13.21 6.82 4.23
N LEU A 83 -12.42 5.92 3.64
CA LEU A 83 -12.91 4.78 2.86
C LEU A 83 -13.01 3.48 3.68
N LEU A 84 -12.64 3.49 4.97
CA LEU A 84 -12.60 2.27 5.77
C LEU A 84 -14.03 1.77 6.00
N GLN A 85 -14.28 0.55 5.56
CA GLN A 85 -15.53 -0.16 5.83
C GLN A 85 -15.48 -0.85 7.19
N PRO A 86 -16.64 -1.17 7.80
CA PRO A 86 -16.69 -1.94 9.04
C PRO A 86 -15.91 -3.25 8.90
N LEU A 87 -15.01 -3.48 9.86
CA LEU A 87 -14.23 -4.70 9.99
C LEU A 87 -14.94 -5.67 10.94
N ALA A 88 -14.76 -6.96 10.71
CA ALA A 88 -15.21 -8.05 11.58
C ALA A 88 -14.03 -8.95 11.97
N GLU A 89 -14.18 -9.71 13.05
CA GLU A 89 -13.20 -10.75 13.41
C GLU A 89 -13.04 -11.76 12.28
N GLY A 90 -11.79 -12.13 11.98
CA GLY A 90 -11.41 -12.97 10.85
C GLY A 90 -11.18 -12.22 9.55
N ASP A 91 -11.50 -10.92 9.46
CA ASP A 91 -11.21 -10.15 8.25
C ASP A 91 -9.70 -10.05 8.01
N ALA A 92 -9.31 -10.27 6.77
CA ALA A 92 -7.92 -10.20 6.35
C ALA A 92 -7.42 -8.75 6.28
N LEU A 93 -6.26 -8.50 6.87
CA LEU A 93 -5.59 -7.21 6.88
C LEU A 93 -4.15 -7.32 6.42
N ALA A 94 -3.66 -6.24 5.81
CA ALA A 94 -2.23 -6.02 5.64
C ALA A 94 -1.87 -4.60 6.02
N ILE A 95 -0.71 -4.46 6.64
CA ILE A 95 -0.18 -3.18 7.08
C ILE A 95 1.21 -2.95 6.54
N LEU A 96 1.51 -1.69 6.23
CA LEU A 96 2.83 -1.21 5.86
C LEU A 96 3.18 -0.05 6.77
N GLY A 97 4.21 -0.27 7.59
CA GLY A 97 4.92 0.79 8.27
C GLY A 97 6.02 1.29 7.35
N ILE A 98 6.04 2.59 7.09
CA ILE A 98 7.09 3.25 6.33
C ILE A 98 7.50 4.51 7.08
N ASP A 99 8.79 4.76 7.17
CA ASP A 99 9.34 6.00 7.70
C ASP A 99 10.14 6.65 6.58
N PHE A 100 9.63 7.76 6.06
CA PHE A 100 10.27 8.48 4.98
C PHE A 100 11.59 9.12 5.39
N ALA A 101 11.75 9.51 6.66
CA ALA A 101 12.98 10.14 7.16
C ALA A 101 14.13 9.13 7.22
N THR A 102 13.90 7.96 7.83
CA THR A 102 14.92 6.90 7.95
C THR A 102 14.97 5.97 6.75
N ARG A 103 14.05 6.13 5.79
CA ARG A 103 13.87 5.26 4.63
C ARG A 103 13.67 3.79 5.02
N ARG A 104 13.01 3.55 6.14
CA ARG A 104 12.73 2.19 6.62
C ARG A 104 11.32 1.79 6.25
N ARG A 105 11.11 0.54 5.84
CA ARG A 105 9.77 -0.02 5.69
C ARG A 105 9.68 -1.47 6.13
N ASN A 106 8.63 -1.75 6.89
CA ASN A 106 8.27 -3.08 7.35
C ASN A 106 6.81 -3.35 7.00
N ARG A 107 6.52 -4.59 6.65
CA ARG A 107 5.18 -5.05 6.29
C ARG A 107 4.76 -6.13 7.27
N ALA A 108 3.46 -6.20 7.51
CA ALA A 108 2.86 -7.34 8.15
C ALA A 108 1.50 -7.64 7.51
N SER A 109 1.13 -8.91 7.48
CA SER A 109 -0.18 -9.38 7.06
C SER A 109 -0.75 -10.30 8.14
N GLY A 110 -2.06 -10.44 8.14
CA GLY A 110 -2.76 -11.15 9.20
C GLY A 110 -4.27 -10.95 9.12
N GLU A 111 -4.93 -11.03 10.26
CA GLU A 111 -6.38 -10.90 10.35
C GLU A 111 -6.79 -10.13 11.60
N VAL A 112 -8.03 -9.65 11.61
CA VAL A 112 -8.66 -9.09 12.80
C VAL A 112 -8.90 -10.20 13.82
N ALA A 113 -8.28 -10.10 14.98
CA ALA A 113 -8.41 -11.05 16.07
C ALA A 113 -9.53 -10.66 17.06
N ALA A 114 -9.68 -9.36 17.31
CA ALA A 114 -10.69 -8.82 18.20
C ALA A 114 -10.94 -7.34 17.88
N ILE A 115 -12.15 -6.87 18.18
CA ILE A 115 -12.52 -5.45 18.04
C ILE A 115 -13.05 -4.95 19.38
N GLY A 116 -12.31 -4.01 19.98
CA GLY A 116 -12.71 -3.31 21.19
C GLY A 116 -13.10 -1.86 20.92
N PRO A 117 -13.55 -1.11 21.95
CA PRO A 117 -13.91 0.30 21.82
C PRO A 117 -12.71 1.20 21.47
N GLU A 118 -11.53 0.93 22.04
CA GLU A 118 -10.32 1.75 21.88
C GLU A 118 -9.36 1.21 20.81
N HIS A 119 -9.37 -0.12 20.61
CA HIS A 119 -8.42 -0.80 19.74
C HIS A 119 -9.06 -1.93 18.94
N LEU A 120 -8.64 -2.05 17.68
CA LEU A 120 -8.71 -3.28 16.91
C LEU A 120 -7.42 -4.06 17.14
N VAL A 121 -7.50 -5.36 17.43
CA VAL A 121 -6.34 -6.24 17.56
C VAL A 121 -6.20 -7.05 16.29
N MET A 122 -5.02 -6.97 15.67
CA MET A 122 -4.62 -7.75 14.51
C MET A 122 -3.71 -8.90 14.94
N ARG A 123 -4.05 -10.13 14.56
CA ARG A 123 -3.16 -11.30 14.68
C ARG A 123 -2.23 -11.34 13.46
N ILE A 124 -0.93 -11.37 13.72
CA ILE A 124 0.12 -11.39 12.70
C ILE A 124 0.28 -12.82 12.16
N HIS A 125 0.30 -12.95 10.84
CA HIS A 125 0.64 -14.19 10.14
C HIS A 125 2.02 -14.10 9.50
N GLU A 126 2.35 -12.95 8.92
CA GLU A 126 3.66 -12.70 8.33
C GLU A 126 4.15 -11.31 8.68
N SER A 127 5.46 -11.17 8.91
CA SER A 127 6.12 -9.88 9.04
C SER A 127 7.51 -9.90 8.39
N PHE A 128 7.86 -8.84 7.68
CA PHE A 128 9.16 -8.74 6.99
C PHE A 128 9.53 -7.28 6.70
N GLY A 129 10.84 -7.03 6.60
CA GLY A 129 11.37 -5.77 6.07
C GLY A 129 11.49 -5.82 4.54
N ASN A 130 11.43 -4.65 3.90
CA ASN A 130 11.85 -4.52 2.50
C ASN A 130 12.97 -3.47 2.36
N CYS A 131 13.69 -3.55 1.24
CA CYS A 131 14.81 -2.67 0.90
C CYS A 131 14.41 -1.18 0.90
N PRO A 132 15.25 -0.24 1.38
CA PRO A 132 14.95 1.21 1.42
C PRO A 132 14.90 1.91 0.04
N GLN A 133 15.05 1.16 -1.06
CA GLN A 133 15.07 1.71 -2.42
C GLN A 133 13.77 2.46 -2.73
N TYR A 134 13.96 3.59 -3.42
CA TYR A 134 12.92 4.51 -3.90
C TYR A 134 12.01 5.14 -2.84
N ILE A 135 12.39 5.07 -1.56
CA ILE A 135 11.74 5.89 -0.51
C ILE A 135 12.38 7.27 -0.57
N HIS A 136 11.61 8.25 -1.01
CA HIS A 136 12.00 9.66 -1.01
C HIS A 136 11.80 10.26 0.38
N GLN A 137 12.64 11.22 0.75
CA GLN A 137 12.51 11.91 2.02
C GLN A 137 11.59 13.12 1.84
N TYR A 138 10.60 13.24 2.72
CA TYR A 138 9.70 14.37 2.77
C TYR A 138 9.74 14.96 4.19
N PRO A 139 9.99 16.28 4.38
CA PRO A 139 9.56 16.92 5.62
C PRO A 139 8.04 16.79 5.70
N TRP A 140 7.49 16.48 6.88
CA TRP A 140 6.05 16.26 7.03
C TRP A 140 5.52 16.86 8.32
N HIS A 141 4.27 17.29 8.30
CA HIS A 141 3.50 17.67 9.48
C HIS A 141 2.09 17.08 9.41
N PHE A 142 1.45 16.91 10.58
CA PHE A 142 0.04 16.52 10.62
C PHE A 142 -0.84 17.60 10.00
N PRO A 143 -1.87 17.22 9.21
CA PRO A 143 -2.83 18.17 8.70
C PRO A 143 -3.73 18.68 9.85
N ALA A 144 -4.14 19.94 9.78
CA ALA A 144 -5.03 20.54 10.76
C ALA A 144 -6.47 19.98 10.68
N GLU A 145 -6.90 19.59 9.48
CA GLU A 145 -8.23 19.06 9.22
C GLU A 145 -8.28 17.52 9.29
N GLN A 146 -9.39 17.00 9.80
CA GLN A 146 -9.51 15.58 10.17
C GLN A 146 -10.69 14.85 9.51
N GLN A 147 -11.56 15.56 8.78
CA GLN A 147 -12.69 14.99 8.07
C GLN A 147 -12.48 15.12 6.56
N VAL A 148 -12.24 13.98 5.92
CA VAL A 148 -11.87 13.91 4.52
C VAL A 148 -13.12 13.79 3.66
N GLU A 149 -13.37 14.76 2.80
CA GLU A 149 -14.43 14.68 1.80
C GLU A 149 -14.09 13.64 0.71
N ILE A 150 -15.10 12.92 0.22
CA ILE A 150 -14.93 11.92 -0.84
C ILE A 150 -15.76 12.32 -2.06
N ALA A 151 -15.09 12.50 -3.19
CA ALA A 151 -15.74 12.68 -4.48
C ALA A 151 -15.51 11.47 -5.39
N GLN A 152 -16.58 10.76 -5.72
CA GLN A 152 -16.54 9.61 -6.62
C GLN A 152 -16.62 10.02 -8.09
N ALA A 153 -15.91 9.30 -8.96
CA ALA A 153 -15.99 9.44 -10.40
C ALA A 153 -15.66 8.10 -11.10
N THR A 154 -15.98 8.04 -12.39
CA THR A 154 -15.68 6.88 -13.26
C THR A 154 -14.47 7.11 -14.17
N SER A 155 -13.90 8.31 -14.15
CA SER A 155 -12.75 8.69 -14.99
C SER A 155 -11.88 9.76 -14.32
N LEU A 156 -10.60 9.76 -14.70
CA LEU A 156 -9.63 10.77 -14.26
C LEU A 156 -9.88 12.12 -14.95
N SER A 157 -9.84 13.19 -14.17
CA SER A 157 -9.87 14.58 -14.66
C SER A 157 -8.50 15.00 -15.22
N VAL A 158 -8.39 16.23 -15.70
CA VAL A 158 -7.10 16.80 -16.13
C VAL A 158 -6.17 16.95 -14.93
N GLU A 159 -6.71 17.40 -13.80
CA GLU A 159 -6.02 17.62 -12.54
C GLU A 159 -5.52 16.29 -11.96
N ASP A 160 -6.33 15.22 -11.98
CA ASP A 160 -5.88 13.90 -11.54
C ASP A 160 -4.68 13.40 -12.37
N ARG A 161 -4.72 13.61 -13.70
CA ARG A 161 -3.61 13.22 -14.59
C ARG A 161 -2.35 14.04 -14.34
N GLN A 162 -2.50 15.33 -14.04
CA GLN A 162 -1.39 16.18 -13.64
C GLN A 162 -0.79 15.69 -12.31
N HIS A 163 -1.62 15.38 -11.31
CA HIS A 163 -1.16 14.80 -10.05
C HIS A 163 -0.35 13.51 -10.27
N LEU A 164 -0.89 12.58 -11.05
CA LEU A 164 -0.21 11.32 -11.39
C LEU A 164 1.16 11.56 -12.06
N SER A 165 1.29 12.55 -12.94
CA SER A 165 2.55 12.86 -13.62
C SER A 165 3.63 13.43 -12.70
N HIS A 166 3.26 14.05 -11.58
CA HIS A 166 4.21 14.59 -10.60
C HIS A 166 4.43 13.63 -9.42
N SER A 167 3.57 12.63 -9.27
CA SER A 167 3.64 11.63 -8.21
C SER A 167 4.95 10.84 -8.27
N GLN A 168 5.64 10.79 -7.12
CA GLN A 168 6.87 10.03 -6.93
C GLN A 168 6.67 8.79 -6.05
N THR A 169 5.50 8.68 -5.43
CA THR A 169 5.13 7.63 -4.48
C THR A 169 3.66 7.28 -4.67
N PHE A 170 3.34 5.99 -4.64
CA PHE A 170 1.99 5.48 -4.42
C PHE A 170 2.03 4.18 -3.62
N PHE A 171 0.86 3.75 -3.15
CA PHE A 171 0.67 2.47 -2.48
C PHE A 171 -0.28 1.59 -3.27
N ILE A 172 0.00 0.30 -3.32
CA ILE A 172 -0.86 -0.69 -3.97
C ILE A 172 -1.36 -1.69 -2.93
N ALA A 173 -2.68 -1.78 -2.77
CA ALA A 173 -3.36 -2.84 -2.03
C ALA A 173 -3.77 -3.96 -3.00
N SER A 174 -3.42 -5.19 -2.66
CA SER A 174 -3.76 -6.40 -3.42
C SER A 174 -4.02 -7.53 -2.43
N GLY A 175 -4.55 -8.66 -2.92
CA GLY A 175 -4.72 -9.83 -2.07
C GLY A 175 -4.94 -11.08 -2.89
N SER A 176 -4.89 -12.23 -2.23
CA SER A 176 -5.26 -13.51 -2.83
C SER A 176 -6.74 -13.82 -2.62
N PRO A 177 -7.38 -14.63 -3.48
CA PRO A 177 -8.73 -15.13 -3.26
C PRO A 177 -8.87 -15.94 -1.95
N SER A 178 -7.78 -16.54 -1.46
CA SER A 178 -7.72 -17.28 -0.19
C SER A 178 -7.77 -16.41 1.06
N GLY A 179 -7.98 -15.11 0.92
CA GLY A 179 -8.14 -14.20 2.06
C GLY A 179 -6.82 -13.68 2.63
N SER A 180 -5.72 -13.65 1.87
CA SER A 180 -4.55 -12.85 2.28
C SER A 180 -4.63 -11.44 1.67
N MET A 181 -4.15 -10.46 2.41
CA MET A 181 -4.00 -9.07 1.95
C MET A 181 -2.53 -8.68 1.90
N ASP A 182 -2.24 -7.65 1.11
CA ASP A 182 -0.91 -7.11 0.89
C ASP A 182 -1.01 -5.61 0.57
N ILE A 183 -0.18 -4.77 1.20
CA ILE A 183 -0.05 -3.35 0.83
C ILE A 183 1.42 -2.99 0.62
N SER A 184 1.76 -2.49 -0.56
CA SER A 184 3.15 -2.20 -0.94
C SER A 184 3.34 -0.74 -1.31
N HIS A 185 4.44 -0.17 -0.88
CA HIS A 185 4.96 1.09 -1.41
C HIS A 185 5.56 0.89 -2.80
N ARG A 186 5.30 1.83 -3.70
CA ARG A 186 5.95 1.97 -5.00
C ARG A 186 6.44 3.41 -5.13
N GLY A 187 7.74 3.57 -5.37
CA GLY A 187 8.36 4.87 -5.54
C GLY A 187 9.22 4.90 -6.79
N GLY A 188 9.39 6.09 -7.35
CA GLY A 188 10.18 6.33 -8.57
C GLY A 188 10.41 7.82 -8.81
N PRO A 189 11.10 8.20 -9.90
CA PRO A 189 11.15 9.60 -10.32
C PRO A 189 9.73 10.10 -10.65
N ALA A 190 9.52 11.42 -10.63
CA ALA A 190 8.27 12.00 -11.09
C ALA A 190 7.94 11.50 -12.51
N GLY A 191 6.69 11.11 -12.73
CA GLY A 191 6.23 10.55 -14.00
C GLY A 191 6.47 9.04 -14.17
N PHE A 192 6.92 8.33 -13.13
CA PHE A 192 7.04 6.87 -13.21
C PHE A 192 5.68 6.15 -13.30
N LEU A 193 4.62 6.77 -12.78
CA LEU A 193 3.24 6.37 -12.96
C LEU A 193 2.66 7.12 -14.17
N ARG A 194 2.49 6.42 -15.28
CA ARG A 194 2.21 7.02 -16.59
C ARG A 194 0.76 6.78 -16.99
N TRP A 195 0.04 7.85 -17.28
CA TRP A 195 -1.28 7.79 -17.93
C TRP A 195 -1.12 7.71 -19.45
N HIS A 196 -1.94 6.87 -20.08
CA HIS A 196 -2.01 6.71 -21.52
C HIS A 196 -3.38 7.11 -22.04
N ASP A 197 -3.43 7.69 -23.24
CA ASP A 197 -4.69 8.12 -23.89
C ASP A 197 -5.68 6.97 -24.09
N SER A 198 -5.21 5.71 -24.06
CA SER A 198 -6.05 4.50 -24.05
C SER A 198 -6.87 4.30 -22.76
N GLY A 199 -6.72 5.17 -21.75
CA GLY A 199 -7.41 5.03 -20.47
C GLY A 199 -6.68 4.15 -19.45
N LEU A 200 -5.40 3.82 -19.70
CA LEU A 200 -4.61 2.92 -18.85
C LEU A 200 -3.56 3.68 -18.07
N LEU A 201 -3.27 3.19 -16.86
CA LEU A 201 -2.07 3.55 -16.12
C LEU A 201 -0.99 2.48 -16.31
N SER A 202 0.27 2.88 -16.34
CA SER A 202 1.38 1.94 -16.33
C SER A 202 2.50 2.38 -15.41
N PHE A 203 3.21 1.42 -14.85
CA PHE A 203 4.48 1.63 -14.17
C PHE A 203 5.35 0.38 -14.33
N ASP A 204 6.65 0.55 -14.15
CA ASP A 204 7.61 -0.55 -14.26
C ASP A 204 7.88 -1.14 -12.87
N ASP A 205 7.98 -2.46 -12.77
CA ASP A 205 8.40 -3.14 -11.55
C ASP A 205 9.90 -2.99 -11.37
N PHE A 206 10.30 -2.14 -10.44
CA PHE A 206 11.70 -1.97 -10.09
C PHE A 206 12.27 -3.20 -9.38
N PRO A 207 13.57 -3.48 -9.53
CA PRO A 207 14.23 -4.54 -8.77
C PRO A 207 13.98 -4.38 -7.26
N GLY A 208 13.52 -5.45 -6.61
CA GLY A 208 13.26 -5.48 -5.18
C GLY A 208 13.82 -6.74 -4.52
N ASN A 209 13.24 -7.14 -3.39
CA ASN A 209 13.65 -8.34 -2.65
C ASN A 209 13.23 -9.68 -3.29
N ARG A 210 12.63 -9.64 -4.49
CA ARG A 210 12.22 -10.81 -5.28
C ARG A 210 11.15 -11.70 -4.64
N TYR A 211 10.49 -11.26 -3.55
CA TYR A 211 9.43 -12.06 -2.92
C TYR A 211 8.21 -12.18 -3.83
N MET A 212 7.97 -11.15 -4.65
CA MET A 212 6.85 -11.06 -5.59
C MET A 212 5.46 -11.05 -4.93
N ASN A 213 5.32 -10.57 -3.69
CA ASN A 213 4.03 -10.56 -2.98
C ASN A 213 2.90 -9.92 -3.82
N THR A 214 3.06 -8.67 -4.24
CA THR A 214 2.06 -7.97 -5.06
C THR A 214 1.84 -8.65 -6.41
N LEU A 215 2.90 -9.01 -7.14
CA LEU A 215 2.76 -9.64 -8.47
C LEU A 215 2.10 -11.02 -8.36
N GLY A 216 2.42 -11.78 -7.32
CA GLY A 216 1.84 -13.08 -7.03
C GLY A 216 0.36 -13.00 -6.70
N ASN A 217 -0.05 -12.00 -5.92
CA ASN A 217 -1.47 -11.71 -5.69
C ASN A 217 -2.18 -11.36 -7.00
N LEU A 218 -1.59 -10.48 -7.82
CA LEU A 218 -2.16 -10.04 -9.09
C LEU A 218 -2.29 -11.16 -10.14
N LEU A 219 -1.46 -12.20 -10.06
CA LEU A 219 -1.61 -13.40 -10.91
C LEU A 219 -2.82 -14.27 -10.53
N LEU A 220 -3.39 -14.06 -9.34
CA LEU A 220 -4.49 -14.87 -8.80
C LEU A 220 -5.80 -14.08 -8.73
N ASP A 221 -5.70 -12.78 -8.42
CA ASP A 221 -6.80 -11.83 -8.41
C ASP A 221 -6.26 -10.51 -8.98
N ALA A 222 -6.71 -10.16 -10.19
CA ALA A 222 -6.24 -8.96 -10.87
C ALA A 222 -6.71 -7.67 -10.18
N ARG A 223 -7.70 -7.74 -9.30
CA ARG A 223 -8.27 -6.59 -8.60
C ARG A 223 -7.26 -6.02 -7.61
N CYS A 224 -7.08 -4.72 -7.66
CA CYS A 224 -6.22 -3.98 -6.74
C CYS A 224 -6.74 -2.56 -6.53
N ALA A 225 -6.20 -1.90 -5.49
CA ALA A 225 -6.37 -0.46 -5.31
C ALA A 225 -5.02 0.24 -5.30
N LEU A 226 -4.99 1.44 -5.89
CA LEU A 226 -3.87 2.37 -5.81
C LEU A 226 -4.27 3.55 -4.94
N LEU A 227 -3.43 3.92 -3.97
CA LEU A 227 -3.54 5.16 -3.20
C LEU A 227 -2.36 6.06 -3.57
N ILE A 228 -2.64 7.22 -4.15
CA ILE A 228 -1.68 8.19 -4.64
C ILE A 228 -1.84 9.50 -3.85
N PRO A 229 -1.07 9.69 -2.78
CA PRO A 229 -1.13 10.90 -1.96
C PRO A 229 -0.57 12.11 -2.71
N ASP A 230 -1.21 13.26 -2.55
CA ASP A 230 -0.67 14.58 -2.85
C ASP A 230 -0.22 15.23 -1.53
N TRP A 231 1.06 15.07 -1.23
CA TRP A 231 1.66 15.60 -0.01
C TRP A 231 1.62 17.13 0.04
N GLN A 232 1.51 17.83 -1.09
CA GLN A 232 1.46 19.30 -1.08
C GLN A 232 0.09 19.78 -0.65
N LEU A 233 -0.97 19.15 -1.14
CA LEU A 233 -2.34 19.54 -0.84
C LEU A 233 -2.92 18.83 0.40
N GLY A 234 -2.30 17.73 0.85
CA GLY A 234 -2.86 16.88 1.89
C GLY A 234 -4.07 16.07 1.41
N THR A 235 -4.20 15.90 0.09
CA THR A 235 -5.28 15.15 -0.58
C THR A 235 -4.75 13.81 -1.07
N ALA A 236 -5.63 12.92 -1.55
CA ALA A 236 -5.18 11.69 -2.18
C ALA A 236 -6.14 11.24 -3.28
N LEU A 237 -5.59 10.57 -4.28
CA LEU A 237 -6.37 9.86 -5.28
C LEU A 237 -6.38 8.37 -4.92
N HIS A 238 -7.56 7.78 -4.80
CA HIS A 238 -7.74 6.34 -4.62
C HIS A 238 -8.42 5.76 -5.86
N LEU A 239 -7.78 4.75 -6.44
CA LEU A 239 -8.23 4.10 -7.67
C LEU A 239 -8.45 2.62 -7.41
N GLN A 240 -9.63 2.09 -7.71
CA GLN A 240 -9.87 0.65 -7.80
C GLN A 240 -9.92 0.23 -9.26
N GLY A 241 -9.39 -0.96 -9.55
CA GLY A 241 -9.35 -1.48 -10.91
C GLY A 241 -8.54 -2.76 -11.02
N GLU A 242 -8.31 -3.18 -12.24
CA GLU A 242 -7.63 -4.43 -12.55
C GLU A 242 -6.22 -4.20 -13.09
N MET A 243 -5.29 -5.03 -12.68
CA MET A 243 -3.90 -5.00 -13.10
C MET A 243 -3.56 -6.20 -13.99
N THR A 244 -2.86 -5.93 -15.09
CA THR A 244 -2.20 -6.95 -15.90
C THR A 244 -0.69 -6.75 -15.88
N ILE A 245 0.06 -7.83 -16.10
CA ILE A 245 1.53 -7.82 -16.04
C ILE A 245 2.08 -8.24 -17.41
N ASP A 246 2.83 -7.34 -18.03
CA ASP A 246 3.67 -7.64 -19.18
C ASP A 246 5.07 -8.05 -18.68
N TRP A 247 5.36 -9.35 -18.81
CA TRP A 247 6.61 -9.98 -18.38
C TRP A 247 7.74 -9.85 -19.40
N ALA A 248 7.42 -9.43 -20.63
CA ALA A 248 8.36 -9.35 -21.75
C ALA A 248 8.66 -7.90 -22.18
N ALA A 249 8.09 -6.92 -21.48
CA ALA A 249 8.38 -5.50 -21.69
C ALA A 249 9.90 -5.23 -21.63
N SER A 250 10.34 -4.21 -22.37
CA SER A 250 11.71 -3.73 -22.33
C SER A 250 11.77 -2.24 -22.03
N ASN A 251 12.81 -1.80 -21.30
CA ASN A 251 13.10 -0.38 -21.14
C ASN A 251 13.76 0.21 -22.40
N ALA A 252 14.08 1.51 -22.39
CA ALA A 252 14.72 2.21 -23.51
C ALA A 252 16.11 1.65 -23.88
N GLU A 253 16.76 0.92 -22.97
CA GLU A 253 18.05 0.25 -23.19
C GLU A 253 17.89 -1.19 -23.71
N GLY A 254 16.65 -1.64 -23.98
CA GLY A 254 16.36 -3.00 -24.42
C GLY A 254 16.45 -4.06 -23.33
N LYS A 255 16.61 -3.68 -22.05
CA LYS A 255 16.61 -4.62 -20.92
C LYS A 255 15.18 -5.04 -20.61
N VAL A 256 14.98 -6.34 -20.44
CA VAL A 256 13.69 -6.90 -19.99
C VAL A 256 13.34 -6.33 -18.61
N ILE A 257 12.15 -5.76 -18.54
CA ILE A 257 11.50 -5.27 -17.33
C ILE A 257 10.13 -5.93 -17.21
N ARG A 258 9.51 -5.85 -16.04
CA ARG A 258 8.09 -6.20 -15.89
C ARG A 258 7.31 -4.90 -15.89
N ARG A 259 6.36 -4.73 -16.80
CA ARG A 259 5.48 -3.57 -16.84
C ARG A 259 4.10 -3.95 -16.34
N LEU A 260 3.57 -3.17 -15.42
CA LEU A 260 2.22 -3.33 -14.92
C LEU A 260 1.31 -2.34 -15.63
N TRP A 261 0.13 -2.82 -16.02
CA TRP A 261 -0.90 -2.05 -16.71
C TRP A 261 -2.19 -2.11 -15.90
N PHE A 262 -2.65 -0.95 -15.45
CA PHE A 262 -3.83 -0.80 -14.60
C PHE A 262 -4.98 -0.18 -15.40
N THR A 263 -6.14 -0.83 -15.33
CA THR A 263 -7.40 -0.34 -15.89
C THR A 263 -8.26 0.19 -14.74
N PRO A 264 -8.38 1.52 -14.56
CA PRO A 264 -9.22 2.08 -13.51
C PRO A 264 -10.69 1.77 -13.77
N GLN A 265 -11.41 1.38 -12.72
CA GLN A 265 -12.86 1.14 -12.74
C GLN A 265 -13.60 2.13 -11.83
N GLN A 266 -12.98 2.53 -10.73
CA GLN A 266 -13.53 3.53 -9.82
C GLN A 266 -12.44 4.53 -9.41
N VAL A 267 -12.82 5.81 -9.42
CA VAL A 267 -11.99 6.92 -8.97
C VAL A 267 -12.63 7.53 -7.73
N MET A 268 -11.86 7.66 -6.66
CA MET A 268 -12.25 8.31 -5.42
C MET A 268 -11.23 9.39 -5.09
N ARG A 269 -11.65 10.65 -5.10
CA ARG A 269 -10.82 11.78 -4.69
C ARG A 269 -11.06 12.02 -3.22
N LEU A 270 -9.99 11.97 -2.44
CA LEU A 270 -9.98 12.19 -1.01
C LEU A 270 -9.48 13.61 -0.77
N GLY A 271 -10.32 14.42 -0.13
CA GLY A 271 -10.04 15.83 0.18
C GLY A 271 -8.90 16.04 1.18
N VAL A 272 -8.76 17.28 1.64
CA VAL A 272 -7.70 17.65 2.58
C VAL A 272 -7.79 16.82 3.86
N GLY A 273 -6.64 16.39 4.37
CA GLY A 273 -6.53 15.48 5.52
C GLY A 273 -6.46 14.00 5.15
N ALA A 274 -6.51 13.64 3.86
CA ALA A 274 -6.32 12.28 3.39
C ALA A 274 -4.88 11.77 3.59
N CYS A 275 -3.92 12.68 3.67
CA CYS A 275 -2.53 12.40 3.99
C CYS A 275 -1.88 13.56 4.75
N TRP A 276 -0.66 13.34 5.23
CA TRP A 276 0.14 14.40 5.84
C TRP A 276 0.61 15.39 4.78
N GLN A 277 0.88 16.61 5.19
CA GLN A 277 1.36 17.66 4.30
C GLN A 277 2.88 17.78 4.38
N ALA A 278 3.52 17.93 3.23
CA ALA A 278 4.92 18.30 3.14
C ALA A 278 5.06 19.82 3.15
N ASP A 279 6.01 20.32 3.95
CA ASP A 279 6.43 21.71 3.82
C ASP A 279 6.91 21.93 2.37
N THR A 280 6.33 22.89 1.67
CA THR A 280 6.94 23.39 0.43
C THR A 280 8.31 23.94 0.80
N ALA A 281 9.37 23.42 0.19
CA ALA A 281 10.67 24.08 0.25
C ALA A 281 10.47 25.53 -0.20
N ALA A 282 10.71 26.48 0.70
CA ALA A 282 10.65 27.91 0.43
C ALA A 282 11.65 28.33 -0.66
#